data_AF-A0A258KNS1-F1
#
_entry.id   AF-A0A258KNS1-F1
#
_cell.length_a   1.000
_cell.length_b   1.000
_cell.length_c   1.000
_cell.angle_alpha   90.00
_cell.angle_beta   90.00
_cell.angle_gamma   90.00
#
_symmetry.space_group_name_H-M   'P 1'
#
loop_
_entity.id
_entity.type
_entity.pdbx_description
1 polymer ?
#
loop_
_entity_poly.entity_id
_entity_poly.type
_entity_poly.pdbx_seq_one_letter_code
_entity_poly.pdbx_strand_id
1 'polypeptide(L)' 'MSRPKPTSFQALILTLHNYWSEHGCAILQPHDIEVGAGTLHPATVLRALGPKPWNAAYVQPSRRPGDGRYGE' A
#
# COMPACT_ATOMS: atom_id res chain seq x y z
N MET A 1 22.04 -6.28 13.23
CA MET A 1 21.03 -6.62 14.25
C MET A 1 19.73 -6.96 13.53
N SER A 2 19.08 -8.08 13.84
CA SER A 2 17.78 -8.41 13.23
C SER A 2 16.71 -7.47 13.79
N ARG A 3 15.85 -6.93 12.92
CA ARG A 3 14.67 -6.17 13.37
C ARG A 3 13.73 -7.13 14.10
N PRO A 4 13.21 -6.77 15.29
CA PRO A 4 12.23 -7.60 15.99
C PRO A 4 10.97 -7.77 15.15
N LYS A 5 10.33 -8.93 15.26
CA LYS A 5 9.09 -9.24 14.52
C LYS A 5 7.98 -8.25 14.96
N PRO A 6 7.18 -7.70 14.02
CA PRO A 6 6.08 -6.81 14.39
C PRO A 6 5.06 -7.52 15.29
N THR A 7 4.64 -6.86 16.36
CA THR A 7 3.71 -7.41 17.36
C THR A 7 2.26 -6.99 17.15
N SER A 8 1.98 -6.06 16.22
CA SER A 8 0.63 -5.59 15.89
C SER A 8 0.49 -5.28 14.39
N PHE A 9 -0.75 -5.19 13.91
CA PHE A 9 -1.04 -4.82 12.53
C PHE A 9 -0.50 -3.42 12.16
N GLN A 10 -0.62 -2.46 13.09
CA GLN A 10 -0.01 -1.14 12.94
C GLN A 10 1.52 -1.22 12.83
N ALA A 11 2.17 -2.02 13.70
CA ALA A 11 3.62 -2.19 13.66
C ALA A 11 4.07 -2.86 12.35
N LEU A 12 3.26 -3.77 11.79
CA LEU A 12 3.52 -4.38 10.48
C LEU A 12 3.48 -3.33 9.36
N ILE A 13 2.44 -2.50 9.33
CA ILE A 13 2.32 -1.39 8.35
C ILE A 13 3.52 -0.45 8.45
N LEU A 14 3.87 0.00 9.66
CA LEU A 14 5.00 0.91 9.88
C LEU A 14 6.33 0.27 9.48
N THR A 15 6.51 -1.03 9.72
CA THR A 15 7.71 -1.77 9.30
C THR A 15 7.85 -1.77 7.78
N LEU A 16 6.76 -2.00 7.04
CA LEU A 16 6.74 -1.99 5.58
C LEU A 16 6.97 -0.58 5.02
N HIS A 17 6.35 0.45 5.61
CA HIS A 17 6.60 1.84 5.22
C HIS A 17 8.07 2.22 5.40
N ASN A 18 8.66 1.91 6.55
CA ASN A 18 10.07 2.21 6.81
C ASN A 18 10.99 1.45 5.84
N TYR A 19 10.73 0.16 5.62
CA TYR A 19 11.51 -0.63 4.67
C TYR A 19 11.47 -0.03 3.25
N TRP A 20 10.29 0.27 2.71
CA TRP A 20 10.20 0.82 1.35
C TRP A 20 10.70 2.26 1.23
N SER A 21 10.55 3.06 2.29
CA SER A 21 11.15 4.40 2.36
C SER A 21 12.68 4.33 2.27
N GLU A 22 13.31 3.38 2.97
CA GLU A 22 14.75 3.09 2.88
C GLU A 22 15.17 2.64 1.46
N HIS A 23 14.26 2.10 0.65
CA HIS A 23 14.48 1.70 -0.74
C HIS A 23 14.10 2.80 -1.75
N GLY A 24 13.89 4.04 -1.29
CA GLY A 24 13.62 5.19 -2.15
C GLY A 24 12.19 5.28 -2.66
N CYS A 25 11.22 4.59 -2.04
CA CYS A 25 9.81 4.77 -2.34
C CYS A 25 9.24 5.99 -1.63
N ALA A 26 8.46 6.80 -2.35
CA ALA A 26 7.58 7.78 -1.72
C ALA A 26 6.47 7.06 -0.95
N ILE A 27 6.33 7.35 0.34
CA ILE A 27 5.25 6.78 1.16
C ILE A 27 3.99 7.66 1.04
N LEU A 28 2.96 7.12 0.40
CA LEU A 28 1.73 7.84 0.10
C LEU A 28 0.59 7.46 1.03
N GLN A 29 -0.42 8.32 1.08
CA GLN A 29 -1.68 8.05 1.76
C GLN A 29 -2.61 7.22 0.86
N PRO A 30 -3.57 6.48 1.45
CA PRO A 30 -4.59 5.78 0.68
C PRO A 30 -5.38 6.73 -0.22
N HIS A 31 -5.86 6.22 -1.36
CA HIS A 31 -6.86 6.95 -2.13
C HIS A 31 -8.18 7.03 -1.34
N ASP A 32 -8.79 8.20 -1.37
CA ASP A 32 -9.98 8.62 -0.64
C ASP A 32 -11.30 8.10 -1.24
N ILE A 33 -11.26 7.43 -2.40
CA ILE A 33 -12.41 6.75 -3.02
C ILE A 33 -12.26 5.24 -2.98
N GLU A 34 -13.38 4.53 -3.09
CA GLU A 34 -13.41 3.07 -3.13
C GLU A 34 -12.69 2.50 -4.34
N VAL A 35 -11.78 1.57 -4.09
CA VAL A 35 -11.09 0.78 -5.12
C VAL A 35 -11.02 -0.70 -4.72
N GLY A 36 -10.98 -1.60 -5.71
CA GLY A 36 -10.87 -3.04 -5.47
C GLY A 36 -9.45 -3.56 -5.23
N ALA A 37 -8.44 -2.75 -5.53
CA ALA A 37 -7.02 -3.03 -5.32
C ALA A 37 -6.20 -1.74 -5.39
N GLY A 38 -5.00 -1.75 -4.79
CA GLY A 38 -4.00 -0.68 -4.92
C GLY A 38 -3.67 -0.30 -6.36
N THR A 39 -3.77 -1.24 -7.30
CA THR A 39 -3.51 -0.99 -8.73
C THR A 39 -4.32 0.17 -9.31
N LEU A 40 -5.54 0.42 -8.80
CA LEU A 40 -6.40 1.52 -9.26
C LEU A 40 -6.09 2.87 -8.61
N HIS A 41 -5.18 2.92 -7.64
CA HIS A 41 -4.71 4.19 -7.08
C HIS A 41 -4.03 5.01 -8.20
N PRO A 42 -4.30 6.32 -8.35
CA PRO A 42 -3.64 7.18 -9.34
C PRO A 42 -2.11 7.14 -9.29
N ALA A 43 -1.53 6.95 -8.10
CA ALA A 43 -0.10 6.77 -7.88
C ALA A 43 0.46 5.47 -8.46
N THR A 44 -0.38 4.56 -8.95
CA THR A 44 0.03 3.36 -9.67
C THR A 44 -0.50 3.39 -11.10
N VAL A 45 -1.81 3.43 -11.34
CA VAL A 45 -2.36 3.31 -12.71
C VAL A 45 -1.86 4.41 -13.64
N LEU A 46 -1.80 5.66 -13.18
CA LEU A 46 -1.35 6.78 -14.03
C LEU A 46 0.18 6.92 -14.02
N ARG A 47 0.84 6.59 -12.91
CA ARG A 47 2.29 6.74 -12.75
C ARG A 47 3.09 5.60 -13.36
N ALA A 48 2.47 4.46 -13.63
CA ALA A 48 3.06 3.38 -14.43
C ALA A 48 3.18 3.77 -15.91
N LEU A 49 2.50 4.84 -16.33
CA LEU A 49 2.55 5.34 -17.71
C LEU A 49 3.74 6.29 -17.92
N GLY A 50 4.39 6.14 -19.07
CA GLY A 50 5.47 7.02 -19.50
C GLY A 50 6.85 6.62 -18.96
N PRO A 51 7.90 7.38 -19.34
CA PRO A 51 9.29 6.97 -19.13
C PRO A 51 9.87 7.42 -17.78
N LYS A 52 9.14 8.22 -17.00
CA LYS A 52 9.68 8.80 -15.76
C LYS A 52 9.75 7.73 -14.67
N PRO A 53 10.90 7.53 -14.02
CA PRO A 53 11.00 6.55 -12.94
C PRO A 53 10.06 6.92 -11.79
N TRP A 54 9.47 5.91 -11.17
CA TRP A 54 8.52 6.09 -10.09
C TRP A 54 8.55 4.92 -9.11
N ASN A 55 8.91 5.22 -7.86
CA ASN A 55 8.91 4.28 -6.75
C ASN A 55 7.98 4.82 -5.67
N ALA A 56 6.91 4.09 -5.34
CA ALA A 56 5.97 4.48 -4.30
C ALA A 56 5.51 3.24 -3.52
N ALA A 57 5.18 3.45 -2.25
CA ALA A 57 4.58 2.44 -1.38
C ALA A 57 3.48 3.09 -0.55
N TYR A 58 2.40 2.36 -0.30
CA TYR A 58 1.25 2.86 0.43
C TYR A 58 0.35 1.70 0.88
N VAL A 59 -0.46 1.95 1.90
CA VAL A 59 -1.60 1.10 2.23
C VAL A 59 -2.79 1.51 1.37
N GLN A 60 -3.49 0.56 0.77
CA GLN A 60 -4.78 0.82 0.11
C GLN A 60 -5.85 -0.10 0.70
N PRO A 61 -6.78 0.43 1.52
CA PRO A 61 -8.02 -0.25 1.85
C PRO A 61 -8.76 -0.59 0.55
N SER A 62 -9.03 -1.87 0.35
CA SER A 62 -9.59 -2.38 -0.90
C SER A 62 -10.95 -3.02 -0.63
N ARG A 63 -11.97 -2.62 -1.39
CA ARG A 63 -13.34 -3.14 -1.26
C ARG A 63 -13.66 -4.06 -2.43
N ARG A 64 -14.04 -5.30 -2.12
CA ARG A 64 -14.40 -6.32 -3.10
C ARG A 64 -15.77 -6.91 -2.74
N PRO A 65 -16.87 -6.33 -3.26
CA PRO A 65 -18.22 -6.75 -2.89
C PRO A 65 -18.49 -8.26 -3.08
N GLY A 66 -17.91 -8.87 -4.10
CA GLY A 66 -18.05 -10.32 -4.35
C GLY A 66 -17.37 -11.23 -3.32
N ASP A 67 -16.45 -10.70 -2.51
CA ASP A 67 -15.69 -11.48 -1.52
C ASP A 67 -16.35 -11.48 -0.13
N GLY A 68 -17.54 -10.88 0.02
CA GLY A 68 -18.23 -10.80 1.31
C GLY A 68 -18.58 -12.16 1.91
N ARG A 69 -18.36 -12.32 3.23
CA ARG A 69 -18.67 -13.54 4.00
C ARG A 69 -19.44 -13.23 5.29
N TYR A 70 -20.18 -12.12 5.32
CA TYR A 70 -20.99 -11.67 6.46
C TYR A 70 -20.26 -11.47 7.80
N GLY A 71 -18.93 -11.64 7.84
CA GLY A 71 -18.15 -11.54 9.08
C GLY A 71 -18.22 -12.79 9.95
N GLU A 72 -18.71 -13.90 9.39
CA GLU A 72 -18.69 -15.24 9.99
C GLU A 72 -17.33 -15.94 9.79
#